data_AF-A0A1F8ZSG0-F1
#
_entry.id   AF-A0A1F8ZSG0-F1
#
_cell.length_a   1.000
_cell.length_b   1.000
_cell.length_c   1.000
_cell.angle_alpha   90.00
_cell.angle_beta   90.00
_cell.angle_gamma   90.00
#
_symmetry.space_group_name_H-M   'P 1'
#
loop_
_entity.id
_entity.type
_entity.pdbx_description
1 polymer ?
#
loop_
_entity_poly.entity_id
_entity_poly.type
_entity_poly.pdbx_seq_one_letter_code
_entity_poly.pdbx_strand_id
1 'polypeptide(L)' 'MEGGFPHILMRSKLYLTCGNCQLICWPDPEDRKENFKILTSSGVVIQKSDGSLEKVSPEEAEEYVTGMEKTRRSLYQ' A
#
# COMPACT_ATOMS: atom_id res chain seq x y z
N MET A 1 14.43 -12.21 -9.14
CA MET A 1 14.16 -10.77 -8.95
C MET A 1 15.17 -10.27 -7.94
N GLU A 2 15.85 -9.16 -8.19
CA GLU A 2 16.69 -8.53 -7.17
C GLU A 2 15.78 -7.84 -6.12
N GLY A 3 16.27 -7.68 -4.88
CA GLY A 3 15.48 -7.14 -3.76
C GLY A 3 14.90 -8.21 -2.81
N GLY A 4 13.85 -7.82 -2.06
CA GLY A 4 13.14 -8.67 -1.08
C GLY A 4 13.85 -8.85 0.26
N PHE A 5 13.07 -9.13 1.33
CA PHE A 5 13.58 -9.35 2.68
C PHE A 5 13.68 -10.85 3.02
N PRO A 6 14.75 -11.31 3.72
CA PRO A 6 14.79 -12.66 4.28
C PRO A 6 13.64 -12.86 5.27
N HIS A 7 12.86 -13.92 5.12
CA HIS A 7 11.75 -14.23 6.02
C HIS A 7 11.98 -15.59 6.68
N ILE A 8 11.90 -15.63 8.02
CA ILE A 8 12.31 -16.80 8.82
C ILE A 8 11.51 -18.08 8.52
N LEU A 9 10.29 -17.95 7.98
CA LEU A 9 9.41 -19.08 7.63
C LEU A 9 9.41 -19.45 6.14
N MET A 10 10.14 -18.74 5.29
CA MET A 10 10.11 -18.94 3.83
C MET A 10 11.49 -19.30 3.28
N ARG A 11 11.52 -20.24 2.32
CA ARG A 11 12.74 -20.61 1.58
C ARG A 11 13.13 -19.59 0.52
N SER A 12 12.23 -18.67 0.17
CA SER A 12 12.44 -17.56 -0.74
C SER A 12 12.40 -16.22 0.00
N LYS A 13 12.99 -15.18 -0.59
CA LYS A 13 12.82 -13.82 -0.09
C LYS A 13 11.35 -13.39 -0.17
N LEU A 14 10.88 -12.71 0.86
CA LEU A 14 9.55 -12.12 0.89
C LEU A 14 9.58 -10.75 0.19
N TYR A 15 8.69 -10.56 -0.77
CA TYR A 15 8.50 -9.31 -1.48
C TYR A 15 7.16 -8.72 -1.04
N LEU A 16 7.21 -7.77 -0.10
CA LEU A 16 6.04 -7.04 0.36
C LEU A 16 5.87 -5.77 -0.46
N THR A 17 4.67 -5.54 -0.97
CA THR A 17 4.26 -4.26 -1.56
C THR A 17 3.67 -3.36 -0.46
N CYS A 18 2.54 -3.78 0.14
CA CYS A 18 1.89 -3.03 1.21
C CYS A 18 1.68 -3.83 2.51
N GLY A 19 1.72 -5.16 2.45
CA GLY A 19 1.50 -6.02 3.64
C GLY A 19 0.08 -5.98 4.21
N ASN A 20 -0.84 -5.20 3.63
CA ASN A 20 -2.19 -5.02 4.16
C ASN A 20 -3.00 -6.33 4.26
N CYS A 21 -2.67 -7.35 3.47
CA CYS A 21 -3.29 -8.67 3.57
C CYS A 21 -3.08 -9.33 4.95
N GLN A 22 -1.97 -9.02 5.63
CA GLN A 22 -1.70 -9.49 6.98
C GLN A 22 -2.62 -8.83 8.02
N LEU A 23 -3.20 -7.66 7.72
CA LEU A 23 -4.13 -6.95 8.60
C LEU A 23 -5.57 -7.47 8.48
N ILE A 24 -5.93 -8.10 7.36
CA ILE A 24 -7.28 -8.62 7.11
C ILE A 24 -7.48 -9.98 7.77
N CYS A 25 -6.44 -10.81 7.87
CA CYS A 25 -6.56 -12.19 8.30
C CYS A 25 -6.78 -12.32 9.81
N TRP A 26 -8.02 -12.59 10.21
CA TRP A 26 -8.44 -12.80 11.60
C TRP A 26 -9.19 -14.12 11.76
N PRO A 27 -9.18 -14.78 12.93
CA PRO A 27 -9.90 -16.04 13.15
C PRO A 27 -11.42 -15.90 12.94
N ASP A 28 -12.00 -14.82 13.42
CA ASP A 28 -13.43 -14.53 13.31
C ASP A 28 -13.79 -14.04 11.89
N PRO A 29 -14.78 -14.65 11.21
CA PRO A 29 -15.29 -14.16 9.93
C PRO A 29 -15.78 -12.71 9.90
N GLU A 30 -16.41 -12.21 10.97
CA GLU A 30 -16.96 -10.85 11.00
C GLU A 30 -15.83 -9.81 11.11
N ASP A 31 -14.79 -10.10 11.89
CA ASP A 31 -13.58 -9.26 11.95
C ASP A 31 -12.91 -9.18 10.58
N ARG A 32 -12.80 -10.31 9.87
CA ARG A 32 -12.25 -10.32 8.49
C ARG A 32 -13.06 -9.43 7.56
N LYS A 33 -14.39 -9.47 7.66
CA LYS A 33 -15.30 -8.69 6.81
C LYS A 33 -15.19 -7.19 7.10
N GLU A 34 -15.12 -6.79 8.38
CA GLU A 34 -14.94 -5.38 8.72
C GLU A 34 -13.55 -4.88 8.32
N ASN A 35 -12.50 -5.66 8.54
CA ASN A 35 -11.15 -5.28 8.11
C ASN A 35 -11.02 -5.15 6.59
N PHE A 36 -11.68 -6.04 5.83
CA PHE A 36 -11.76 -5.93 4.38
C PHE A 36 -12.49 -4.65 3.95
N LYS A 37 -13.63 -4.34 4.59
CA LYS A 37 -14.36 -3.10 4.35
C LYS A 37 -13.49 -1.89 4.63
N ILE A 38 -12.85 -1.80 5.80
CA ILE A 38 -11.93 -0.71 6.16
C ILE A 38 -10.84 -0.55 5.11
N LEU A 39 -10.17 -1.64 4.72
CA LEU A 39 -9.09 -1.58 3.75
C LEU A 39 -9.57 -1.04 2.39
N THR A 40 -10.72 -1.52 1.92
CA THR A 40 -11.24 -1.17 0.58
C THR A 40 -11.97 0.16 0.52
N SER A 41 -12.49 0.65 1.65
CA SER A 41 -13.16 1.96 1.74
C SER A 41 -12.27 3.06 2.33
N SER A 42 -11.04 2.73 2.72
CA SER A 42 -10.08 3.73 3.21
C SER A 42 -9.56 4.60 2.06
N GLY A 43 -9.15 5.82 2.39
CA GLY A 43 -8.48 6.71 1.44
C GLY A 43 -7.02 6.32 1.24
N VAL A 44 -6.32 7.10 0.41
CA VAL A 44 -4.89 6.94 0.12
C VAL A 44 -4.11 8.01 0.87
N VAL A 45 -2.93 7.67 1.37
CA VAL A 45 -1.99 8.67 1.91
C VAL A 45 -0.94 8.97 0.85
N ILE A 46 -0.82 10.23 0.45
CA ILE A 46 0.22 10.71 -0.46
C ILE A 46 1.27 11.53 0.30
N GLN A 47 2.52 11.44 -0.13
CA GLN A 47 3.60 12.31 0.34
C GLN A 47 3.84 13.45 -0.65
N LYS A 48 3.68 14.69 -0.21
CA LYS A 48 3.93 15.90 -1.01
C LYS A 48 5.42 16.13 -1.23
N SER A 49 5.76 17.11 -2.07
CA SER A 49 7.16 17.45 -2.39
C SER A 49 7.95 17.97 -1.19
N ASP A 50 7.28 18.58 -0.21
CA ASP A 50 7.88 19.08 1.04
C ASP A 50 7.98 17.98 2.12
N GLY A 51 7.57 16.75 1.81
CA GLY A 51 7.58 15.62 2.74
C GLY A 51 6.33 15.50 3.62
N SER A 52 5.41 16.47 3.57
CA SER A 52 4.14 16.38 4.30
C SER A 52 3.27 15.24 3.78
N LEU A 53 2.43 14.68 4.67
CA LEU A 53 1.53 13.58 4.36
C LEU A 53 0.08 14.09 4.35
N GLU A 54 -0.67 13.69 3.33
CA GLU A 54 -2.09 14.04 3.18
C GLU A 54 -2.91 12.79 2.89
N LYS A 55 -4.08 12.67 3.55
CA LYS A 55 -5.08 11.65 3.25
C LYS A 55 -6.05 12.19 2.19
N VAL A 56 -6.16 11.48 1.08
CA VAL A 56 -6.96 11.84 -0.09
C VAL A 56 -7.82 10.66 -0.55
N SER A 57 -8.72 10.89 -1.51
CA SER A 57 -9.43 9.81 -2.20
C SER A 57 -8.52 9.02 -3.15
N PRO A 58 -8.89 7.80 -3.56
CA PRO A 58 -8.16 7.05 -4.59
C PRO A 58 -8.01 7.82 -5.91
N GLU A 59 -9.07 8.51 -6.34
CA GLU A 59 -9.08 9.30 -7.57
C GLU A 59 -8.10 10.48 -7.49
N GLU A 60 -8.13 11.23 -6.39
CA GLU A 60 -7.19 12.33 -6.13
C GLU A 60 -5.73 11.85 -6.09
N ALA A 61 -5.48 10.65 -5.53
CA ALA A 61 -4.15 10.06 -5.52
C ALA A 61 -3.66 9.66 -6.92
N GLU A 62 -4.54 9.10 -7.76
CA GLU A 62 -4.22 8.74 -9.14
C GLU A 62 -3.90 9.98 -9.99
N GLU A 63 -4.70 11.04 -9.85
CA GLU A 63 -4.44 12.34 -10.48
C GLU A 63 -3.08 12.91 -10.03
N TYR A 64 -2.79 12.86 -8.73
CA TYR A 64 -1.53 13.32 -8.17
C TYR A 64 -0.32 12.56 -8.74
N VAL A 65 -0.36 11.22 -8.78
CA VAL A 65 0.73 10.38 -9.31
C VAL A 65 0.90 10.58 -10.81
N THR A 66 -0.19 10.68 -11.56
CA THR A 66 -0.16 10.91 -13.02
C THR A 66 0.42 12.28 -13.38
N GLY A 67 0.17 13.29 -12.54
CA GLY A 67 0.73 14.63 -12.66
C GLY A 67 2.21 14.74 -12.30
N MET A 68 2.84 13.71 -11.72
CA MET A 68 4.27 13.74 -11.38
C MET A 68 5.17 13.71 -12.61
N GLU A 69 6.35 14.35 -12.49
CA GLU A 69 7.45 14.19 -13.44
C GLU A 69 7.83 12.69 -13.56
N LYS A 70 8.22 12.25 -14.76
CA LYS A 70 8.38 10.83 -15.11
C LYS A 70 9.39 10.10 -14.21
N THR A 71 10.52 10.72 -13.87
CA THR A 71 11.55 10.12 -13.00
C THR A 71 11.07 9.95 -11.58
N ARG A 72 10.22 10.86 -11.07
CA ARG A 72 9.59 10.70 -9.75
C ARG A 72 8.49 9.64 -9.78
N ARG A 73 7.68 9.62 -10.86
CA ARG A 73 6.59 8.64 -11.03
C ARG A 73 7.10 7.20 -11.09
N SER A 74 8.26 6.96 -11.69
CA SER A 74 8.88 5.62 -11.75
C SER A 74 9.28 5.05 -10.39
N LEU A 75 9.20 5.83 -9.30
CA LEU A 75 9.38 5.31 -7.94
C LEU A 75 8.12 4.59 -7.42
N TYR A 76 6.98 4.73 -8.11
CA TYR A 76 5.68 4.19 -7.71
C TYR A 76 5.15 3.12 -8.70
N GLN A 77 5.83 2.87 -9.81
CA GLN A 77 5.44 1.93 -10.90
C GLN A 77 6.52 0.87 -11.10
#